data_AF-A0A529NF48-F1
#
_entry.id   AF-A0A529NF48-F1
#
_cell.length_a   1.000
_cell.length_b   1.000
_cell.length_c   1.000
_cell.angle_alpha   90.00
_cell.angle_beta   90.00
_cell.angle_gamma   90.00
#
_symmetry.space_group_name_H-M   'P 1'
#
loop_
_entity.id
_entity.type
_entity.pdbx_description
1 polymer ?
#
loop_
_entity_poly.entity_id
_entity_poly.type
_entity_poly.pdbx_seq_one_letter_code
_entity_poly.pdbx_strand_id
1 'polypeptide(L)'
;MIITRRTFVKTAAASGAAFVLPGTAPGAPAPLMRAVPSSGEMLPAVGLGTWITFNVGDDPVLRDECADVIAAFFEAGGRMIDSSPMYGSSQPVIGYGLEKLGRPKA
;
A
#
# COMPACT_ATOMS: atom_id res chain seq x y z
N MET A 1 46.62 30.30 0.84
CA MET A 1 45.38 30.24 1.64
C MET A 1 45.67 29.47 2.91
N ILE A 2 45.68 30.11 4.08
CA ILE A 2 46.01 29.46 5.35
C ILE A 2 44.73 28.86 5.94
N ILE A 3 44.66 27.55 6.05
CA ILE A 3 43.55 26.87 6.74
C ILE A 3 43.84 26.93 8.25
N THR A 4 43.00 27.64 9.00
CA THR A 4 43.13 27.70 10.46
C THR A 4 42.52 26.47 11.12
N ARG A 5 43.00 26.10 12.32
CA ARG A 5 42.42 25.01 13.14
C ARG A 5 40.90 25.15 13.30
N ARG A 6 40.41 26.38 13.50
CA ARG A 6 38.98 26.68 13.65
C ARG A 6 38.21 26.38 12.36
N THR A 7 38.78 26.73 11.21
CA THR A 7 38.18 26.42 9.90
C THR A 7 38.12 24.91 9.70
N PHE A 8 39.21 24.19 9.98
CA PHE A 8 39.27 22.73 9.85
C PHE A 8 38.23 22.00 10.71
N VAL A 9 38.11 22.36 11.99
CA VAL A 9 37.13 21.74 12.90
C VAL A 9 35.69 22.01 12.48
N LYS A 10 35.38 23.24 12.02
CA LYS A 10 34.04 23.58 11.54
C LYS A 10 33.66 22.77 10.29
N THR A 11 34.59 22.63 9.35
CA THR A 11 34.35 21.86 8.13
C THR A 11 34.20 20.38 8.43
N ALA A 12 35.06 19.80 9.29
CA ALA A 12 34.96 18.39 9.68
C ALA A 12 33.65 18.05 10.42
N ALA A 13 33.19 18.93 11.32
CA ALA A 13 31.92 18.76 12.02
C ALA A 13 30.71 18.87 11.06
N ALA A 14 30.74 19.78 10.09
CA ALA A 14 29.70 19.93 9.08
C ALA A 14 29.62 18.71 8.14
N SER A 15 30.76 18.13 7.78
CA SER A 15 30.82 16.91 6.96
C SER A 15 30.28 15.68 7.70
N GLY A 16 30.50 15.58 9.01
CA GLY A 16 29.97 14.48 9.83
C GLY A 16 28.44 14.50 9.96
N ALA A 17 27.84 15.70 10.06
CA ALA A 17 26.39 15.85 10.21
C ALA A 17 25.58 15.36 8.99
N ALA A 18 26.17 15.43 7.79
CA ALA A 18 25.50 14.98 6.56
C ALA A 18 25.29 13.45 6.51
N PHE A 19 26.09 12.66 7.23
CA PHE A 19 25.98 11.19 7.28
C PHE A 19 25.04 10.68 8.37
N VAL A 20 24.59 11.54 9.29
CA VAL A 20 23.67 11.17 10.38
C VAL A 20 22.22 11.49 10.03
N LEU A 21 21.98 12.23 8.94
CA LEU A 21 20.64 12.46 8.44
C LEU A 21 20.10 11.14 7.88
N PRO A 22 18.97 10.62 8.41
CA PRO A 22 18.35 9.44 7.84
C PRO A 22 18.04 9.72 6.38
N GLY A 23 18.63 8.93 5.48
CA GLY A 23 18.31 9.00 4.07
C GLY A 23 16.82 8.77 3.92
N THR A 24 16.11 9.73 3.31
CA THR A 24 14.73 9.52 2.91
C THR A 24 14.77 8.50 1.77
N ALA A 25 14.58 7.22 2.11
CA ALA A 25 14.26 6.23 1.09
C ALA A 25 13.06 6.78 0.29
N PRO A 26 13.14 6.82 -1.06
CA PRO A 26 11.97 7.19 -1.84
C PRO A 26 10.84 6.24 -1.43
N GLY A 27 9.76 6.80 -0.89
CA GLY A 27 8.54 6.03 -0.62
C GLY A 27 8.08 5.37 -1.92
N ALA A 28 7.36 4.25 -1.79
CA ALA A 28 6.77 3.59 -2.96
C ALA A 28 6.02 4.63 -3.81
N PRO A 29 6.18 4.62 -5.15
CA PRO A 29 5.51 5.57 -6.00
C PRO A 29 4.00 5.49 -5.78
N ALA A 30 3.36 6.65 -5.65
CA ALA A 30 1.91 6.72 -5.48
C ALA A 30 1.20 6.05 -6.69
N PRO A 31 0.08 5.34 -6.47
CA PRO A 31 -0.65 4.69 -7.54
C PRO A 31 -1.15 5.71 -8.56
N LEU A 32 -1.18 5.30 -9.84
CA LEU A 32 -1.81 6.11 -10.89
C LEU A 32 -3.29 6.28 -10.56
N MET A 33 -3.78 7.52 -10.57
CA MET A 33 -5.17 7.85 -10.24
C MET A 33 -5.98 8.16 -11.50
N ARG A 34 -7.28 7.84 -11.51
CA ARG A 34 -8.24 8.24 -12.55
C ARG A 34 -9.54 8.74 -11.93
N ALA A 35 -10.13 9.75 -12.56
CA ALA A 35 -11.45 10.25 -12.22
C ALA A 35 -12.54 9.36 -12.82
N VAL A 36 -13.57 9.05 -12.04
CA VAL A 36 -14.83 8.47 -12.55
C VAL A 36 -15.57 9.57 -13.34
N PRO A 37 -15.90 9.37 -14.63
CA PRO A 37 -16.42 10.46 -15.48
C PRO A 37 -17.69 11.15 -14.98
N SER A 38 -18.58 10.41 -14.30
CA SER A 38 -19.86 10.94 -13.82
C SER A 38 -19.77 11.66 -12.47
N SER A 39 -18.92 11.19 -11.56
CA SER A 39 -18.82 11.72 -10.18
C SER A 39 -17.60 12.61 -9.95
N GLY A 40 -16.56 12.49 -10.79
CA GLY A 40 -15.25 13.11 -10.56
C GLY A 40 -14.45 12.47 -9.43
N GLU A 41 -14.93 11.38 -8.83
CA GLU A 41 -14.23 10.67 -7.76
C GLU A 41 -12.89 10.13 -8.24
N MET A 42 -11.82 10.43 -7.51
CA MET A 42 -10.46 9.99 -7.85
C MET A 42 -10.19 8.63 -7.22
N LEU A 43 -9.99 7.62 -8.07
CA LEU A 43 -9.69 6.25 -7.64
C LEU A 43 -8.33 5.79 -8.19
N PRO A 44 -7.63 4.86 -7.53
CA PRO A 44 -6.53 4.15 -8.15
C PRO A 44 -6.99 3.50 -9.46
N ALA A 45 -6.15 3.60 -10.49
CA ALA A 45 -6.46 3.12 -11.84
C ALA A 45 -6.55 1.58 -11.92
N VAL A 46 -6.10 0.88 -10.88
CA VAL A 46 -6.14 -0.58 -10.74
C VAL A 46 -7.04 -0.94 -9.55
N GLY A 47 -8.03 -1.79 -9.80
CA GLY A 47 -8.92 -2.40 -8.80
C GLY A 47 -8.63 -3.89 -8.60
N LEU A 48 -9.23 -4.47 -7.56
CA LEU A 48 -9.14 -5.88 -7.23
C LEU A 48 -10.42 -6.64 -7.64
N GLY A 49 -10.27 -7.46 -8.68
CA GLY A 49 -11.23 -8.43 -9.20
C GLY A 49 -11.44 -9.64 -8.30
N THR A 50 -12.69 -9.93 -7.92
CA THR A 50 -13.00 -11.06 -7.02
C THR A 50 -13.85 -12.17 -7.67
N TRP A 51 -14.22 -12.02 -8.93
CA TRP A 51 -14.94 -13.07 -9.66
C TRP A 51 -14.07 -14.33 -9.83
N ILE A 52 -14.63 -15.49 -9.47
CA ILE A 52 -13.98 -16.81 -9.48
C ILE A 52 -12.86 -16.96 -8.46
N THR A 53 -11.90 -16.04 -8.42
CA THR A 53 -10.69 -16.11 -7.59
C THR A 53 -10.97 -16.12 -6.10
N PHE A 54 -12.05 -15.47 -5.65
CA PHE A 54 -12.45 -15.42 -4.24
C PHE A 54 -13.62 -16.36 -3.94
N ASN A 55 -14.08 -17.15 -4.91
CA ASN A 55 -15.17 -18.11 -4.72
C ASN A 55 -14.64 -19.43 -4.13
N VAL A 56 -14.10 -19.37 -2.92
CA VAL A 56 -13.37 -20.47 -2.26
C VAL A 56 -14.17 -21.19 -1.17
N GLY A 57 -15.42 -20.79 -0.95
CA GLY A 57 -16.30 -21.38 0.05
C GLY A 57 -15.78 -21.18 1.48
N ASP A 58 -15.86 -22.24 2.28
CA ASP A 58 -15.44 -22.26 3.68
C ASP A 58 -14.02 -22.84 3.88
N ASP A 59 -13.24 -23.01 2.82
CA ASP A 59 -11.85 -23.48 2.94
C ASP A 59 -11.00 -22.46 3.72
N PRO A 60 -10.51 -22.80 4.92
CA PRO A 60 -9.80 -21.84 5.76
C PRO A 60 -8.46 -21.42 5.16
N VAL A 61 -7.78 -22.30 4.42
CA VAL A 61 -6.48 -21.99 3.81
C VAL A 61 -6.67 -21.01 2.67
N LEU A 62 -7.62 -21.27 1.77
CA LEU A 62 -7.88 -20.39 0.64
C LEU A 62 -8.47 -19.03 1.06
N ARG A 63 -9.25 -19.00 2.15
CA ARG A 63 -9.72 -17.74 2.76
C ARG A 63 -8.56 -16.92 3.31
N ASP A 64 -7.58 -17.57 3.91
CA ASP A 64 -6.36 -16.92 4.39
C ASP A 64 -5.52 -16.38 3.25
N GLU A 65 -5.35 -17.15 2.18
CA GLU A 65 -4.67 -16.68 0.96
C GLU A 65 -5.38 -15.47 0.33
N CYS A 66 -6.71 -15.47 0.28
CA CYS A 66 -7.48 -14.30 -0.17
C CYS A 66 -7.26 -13.08 0.74
N ALA A 67 -7.15 -13.28 2.06
CA ALA A 67 -6.84 -12.19 2.99
C ALA A 67 -5.43 -11.63 2.77
N ASP A 68 -4.44 -12.47 2.48
CA ASP A 68 -3.08 -12.04 2.16
C ASP A 68 -3.03 -11.24 0.84
N VAL A 69 -3.82 -11.63 -0.16
CA VAL A 69 -3.99 -10.86 -1.41
C VAL A 69 -4.61 -9.48 -1.12
N ILE A 70 -5.63 -9.40 -0.27
CA ILE A 70 -6.23 -8.12 0.14
C ILE A 70 -5.18 -7.25 0.86
N ALA A 71 -4.38 -7.84 1.75
CA ALA A 71 -3.33 -7.12 2.47
C ALA A 71 -2.30 -6.52 1.49
N ALA A 72 -1.76 -7.34 0.59
CA ALA A 72 -0.80 -6.91 -0.42
C ALA A 72 -1.39 -5.82 -1.34
N PHE A 73 -2.68 -5.93 -1.69
CA PHE A 73 -3.37 -4.91 -2.49
C PHE A 73 -3.42 -3.57 -1.77
N PHE A 74 -3.72 -3.54 -0.47
CA PHE A 74 -3.73 -2.32 0.32
C PHE A 74 -2.33 -1.72 0.53
N GLU A 75 -1.33 -2.56 0.78
CA GLU A 75 0.09 -2.17 0.87
C GLU A 75 0.59 -1.53 -0.43
N ALA A 76 0.13 -2.03 -1.58
CA ALA A 76 0.41 -1.47 -2.91
C ALA A 76 -0.38 -0.19 -3.24
N GLY A 77 -1.21 0.32 -2.32
CA GLY A 77 -2.02 1.53 -2.53
C GLY A 77 -3.35 1.30 -3.23
N GLY A 78 -3.77 0.05 -3.45
CA GLY A 78 -5.07 -0.30 -4.00
C GLY A 78 -6.22 0.06 -3.04
N ARG A 79 -7.38 0.48 -3.58
CA ARG A 79 -8.52 0.97 -2.77
C ARG A 79 -9.92 0.56 -3.26
N MET A 80 -10.02 -0.06 -4.43
CA MET A 80 -11.29 -0.47 -5.03
C MET A 80 -11.33 -1.99 -5.16
N ILE A 81 -12.29 -2.63 -4.50
CA ILE A 81 -12.55 -4.08 -4.60
C ILE A 81 -13.93 -4.25 -5.22
N ASP A 82 -14.03 -4.96 -6.35
CA ASP A 82 -15.33 -5.27 -6.94
C ASP A 82 -15.97 -6.51 -6.30
N SER A 83 -17.30 -6.52 -6.29
CA SER A 83 -18.09 -7.65 -5.80
C SER A 83 -19.44 -7.69 -6.48
N SER A 84 -20.11 -8.83 -6.39
CA SER A 84 -21.45 -9.08 -6.91
C SER A 84 -22.10 -10.24 -6.18
N PRO A 85 -23.43 -10.21 -5.93
CA PRO A 85 -24.17 -11.37 -5.41
C PRO A 85 -24.02 -12.64 -6.27
N MET A 86 -23.62 -12.50 -7.53
CA MET A 86 -23.41 -13.61 -8.46
C MET A 86 -22.02 -14.26 -8.34
N TYR A 87 -21.08 -13.70 -7.57
CA TYR A 87 -19.72 -14.22 -7.44
C TYR A 87 -19.60 -15.36 -6.41
N GLY A 88 -20.72 -15.95 -6.00
CA GLY A 88 -20.74 -17.06 -5.05
C GLY A 88 -20.25 -16.61 -3.67
N SER A 89 -19.24 -17.31 -3.15
CA SER A 89 -18.67 -17.05 -1.83
C SER A 89 -17.73 -15.84 -1.77
N SER A 90 -17.46 -15.15 -2.88
CA SER A 90 -16.52 -14.01 -2.88
C SER A 90 -16.88 -12.92 -1.86
N GLN A 91 -18.16 -12.54 -1.75
CA GLN A 91 -18.58 -11.46 -0.85
C GLN A 91 -18.32 -11.78 0.65
N PRO A 92 -18.71 -12.96 1.20
CA PRO A 92 -18.32 -13.33 2.56
C PRO A 92 -16.81 -13.56 2.75
N VAL A 93 -16.09 -14.03 1.72
CA VAL A 93 -14.63 -14.19 1.77
C VAL A 93 -13.91 -12.83 1.87
N ILE A 94 -14.37 -11.82 1.12
CA ILE A 94 -13.90 -10.43 1.29
C ILE A 94 -14.15 -9.95 2.72
N GLY A 95 -15.36 -10.20 3.26
CA GLY A 95 -15.72 -9.85 4.63
C GLY A 95 -14.78 -10.47 5.66
N TYR A 96 -14.47 -11.75 5.49
CA TYR A 96 -13.49 -12.47 6.32
C TYR A 96 -12.10 -11.83 6.27
N GLY A 97 -11.57 -11.55 5.07
CA GLY A 97 -10.27 -10.93 4.90
C GLY A 97 -10.20 -9.54 5.55
N LEU A 98 -11.23 -8.70 5.35
CA LEU A 98 -11.30 -7.38 5.96
C LEU A 98 -11.37 -7.44 7.50
N GLU A 99 -12.10 -8.40 8.06
CA GLU A 99 -12.17 -8.62 9.50
C GLU A 99 -10.81 -9.07 10.06
N LYS A 100 -10.16 -10.05 9.40
CA LYS A 100 -8.83 -10.54 9.78
C LYS A 100 -7.77 -9.44 9.78
N LEU A 101 -7.85 -8.52 8.81
CA LEU A 101 -6.94 -7.38 8.69
C LEU A 101 -7.29 -6.20 9.62
N GLY A 102 -8.33 -6.31 10.45
CA GLY A 102 -8.73 -5.25 11.37
C GLY A 102 -9.38 -4.04 10.68
N ARG A 103 -10.01 -4.24 9.52
CA ARG A 103 -10.69 -3.21 8.70
C ARG A 103 -9.78 -2.01 8.40
N PRO A 104 -8.71 -2.20 7.60
CA PRO A 104 -7.79 -1.13 7.25
C PRO A 104 -8.53 0.02 6.57
N LYS A 105 -8.08 1.25 6.82
CA LYS A 105 -8.66 2.44 6.19
C LYS A 105 -8.27 2.47 4.71
N ALA A 106 -9.27 2.71 3.87
CA ALA A 106 -9.06 3.14 2.49
C ALA A 106 -8.50 4.56 2.46
#